data_AF-A0A222FNA3-F1
#
_entry.id   AF-A0A222FNA3-F1
#
_cell.length_a   1.000
_cell.length_b   1.000
_cell.length_c   1.000
_cell.angle_alpha   90.00
_cell.angle_beta   90.00
_cell.angle_gamma   90.00
#
_symmetry.space_group_name_H-M   'P 1'
#
loop_
_entity.id
_entity.type
_entity.pdbx_description
1 polymer ?
#
loop_
_entity_poly.entity_id
_entity_poly.type
_entity_poly.pdbx_seq_one_letter_code
_entity_poly.pdbx_strand_id
1 'polypeptide(L)'
;MDGNVFTVDFPERKEQFRIANRVIGPAADGEEPLQGSDVAMLEQMLWQLGVSPGGGPGVAGRRIPNESQREIFEVGNGTVGKMLGRFNYFSHTPVTRTTDHQAMVSLIHNGRAYNTIDELQKHWLHYLEAYGIFSDIQRYNFSDLSQADKDAAEAVFDGVIHYPRGVELDDIEPTYTVALHQQVSRYRNFQRVDILRAMAEQESNGRHWGYSARLDDVFRLTVGGADEAGSTGFNQIQNKYAYGGLSLDGTSAAASRGRICGAVSAYDQDGVSRVNHYDPGQNLVAKAVWLAAAEGNCGRSFRSAFNNDSYTGTYRSGDTLVLLSYSTGEVAEAVAGGNHTDDTYELLAKAIGAYNQGAGIFNQTSWLELITSQMTPGSNEYQEIMAIPYRERSPRQQRLFGRTTAMRYGIRVMHDNDKLNLPYRTYKWRGGVYPDRNSDGTPNPRAGQFWCFEYGERDWMNPAFNINLRGGGVRPARWNDYFVRASGSDEHKVEC
;
A
#
# COMPACT_ATOMS: atom_id res chain seq x y z
N MET A 1 -35.61 25.54 23.73
CA MET A 1 -34.85 24.92 22.62
C MET A 1 -33.91 25.98 22.07
N ASP A 2 -32.79 26.17 22.75
CA ASP A 2 -31.80 27.19 22.37
C ASP A 2 -30.62 26.46 21.76
N GLY A 3 -30.77 26.08 20.49
CA GLY A 3 -29.67 25.59 19.68
C GLY A 3 -28.85 26.78 19.18
N ASN A 4 -27.53 26.73 19.36
CA ASN A 4 -26.63 27.72 18.78
C ASN A 4 -26.81 27.72 17.25
N VAL A 5 -27.20 28.86 16.70
CA VAL A 5 -27.30 29.07 15.26
C VAL A 5 -25.89 29.42 14.79
N PHE A 6 -25.28 28.49 14.06
CA PHE A 6 -24.00 28.75 13.41
C PHE A 6 -24.31 29.34 12.03
N THR A 7 -23.77 30.53 11.79
CA THR A 7 -23.81 31.15 10.46
C THR A 7 -22.45 30.91 9.84
N VAL A 8 -22.42 30.16 8.74
CA VAL A 8 -21.22 30.04 7.93
C VAL A 8 -21.36 31.00 6.76
N ASP A 9 -20.41 31.94 6.69
CA ASP A 9 -20.33 32.95 5.65
C ASP A 9 -19.61 32.37 4.44
N PHE A 10 -20.37 32.03 3.39
CA PHE A 10 -19.79 31.74 2.08
C PHE A 10 -19.71 33.04 1.26
N PRO A 11 -18.79 33.15 0.27
CA PRO A 11 -18.59 34.38 -0.50
C PRO A 11 -19.85 34.93 -1.20
N GLU A 12 -20.82 34.06 -1.50
CA GLU A 12 -22.02 34.42 -2.26
C GLU A 12 -23.34 34.18 -1.50
N ARG A 13 -23.31 33.55 -0.32
CA ARG A 13 -24.52 33.33 0.49
C ARG A 13 -24.22 33.02 1.95
N LYS A 14 -25.14 33.41 2.82
CA LYS A 14 -25.18 32.98 4.22
C LYS A 14 -26.06 31.74 4.33
N GLU A 15 -25.48 30.61 4.72
CA GLU A 15 -26.29 29.46 5.12
C GLU A 15 -26.29 29.36 6.65
N GLN A 16 -27.49 29.32 7.21
CA GLN A 16 -27.69 29.05 8.62
C GLN A 16 -28.05 27.57 8.76
N PHE A 17 -27.16 26.80 9.36
CA PHE A 17 -27.50 25.47 9.81
C PHE A 17 -27.60 25.46 11.33
N ARG A 18 -28.71 24.89 11.78
CA ARG A 18 -29.01 24.74 13.19
C ARG A 18 -28.44 23.40 13.63
N ILE A 19 -27.29 23.42 14.29
CA ILE A 19 -26.82 22.22 15.00
C ILE A 19 -27.66 22.12 16.26
N ALA A 20 -28.67 21.26 16.21
CA ALA A 20 -29.48 20.94 17.36
C ALA A 20 -28.79 19.84 18.17
N ASN A 21 -28.29 20.19 19.35
CA ASN A 21 -27.97 19.18 20.36
C ASN A 21 -29.30 18.60 20.86
N ARG A 22 -29.59 17.35 20.51
CA ARG A 22 -30.66 16.57 21.14
C ARG A 22 -30.07 15.90 22.37
N VAL A 23 -30.60 16.22 23.54
CA VAL A 23 -30.49 15.32 24.70
C VAL A 23 -31.31 14.10 24.36
N ILE A 24 -30.68 12.93 24.23
CA ILE A 24 -31.39 11.65 24.13
C ILE A 24 -31.89 11.31 25.53
N GLY A 25 -32.93 12.01 25.96
CA GLY A 25 -33.74 11.65 27.11
C GLY A 25 -34.87 10.72 26.68
N PRO A 26 -35.49 9.98 27.62
CA PRO A 26 -36.81 9.41 27.35
C PRO A 26 -37.69 10.55 26.84
N ALA A 27 -38.44 10.27 25.77
CA ALA A 27 -39.29 11.27 25.14
C ALA A 27 -40.14 12.00 26.20
N ALA A 28 -40.35 13.30 25.97
CA ALA A 28 -41.22 14.09 26.83
C ALA A 28 -42.58 13.38 26.95
N ASP A 29 -43.16 13.40 28.16
CA ASP A 29 -44.38 12.67 28.52
C ASP A 29 -45.44 12.69 27.39
N GLY A 30 -45.58 11.57 26.69
CA GLY A 30 -46.59 11.35 25.66
C GLY A 30 -46.10 11.24 24.21
N GLU A 31 -44.83 11.55 23.90
CA GLU A 31 -44.24 11.14 22.62
C GLU A 31 -43.60 9.77 22.80
N GLU A 32 -43.88 8.80 21.93
CA GLU A 32 -43.03 7.61 21.88
C GLU A 32 -41.65 8.06 21.44
N PRO A 33 -40.56 7.70 22.16
CA PRO A 33 -39.22 7.95 21.63
C PRO A 33 -39.19 7.30 20.24
N LEU A 34 -38.88 8.09 19.20
CA LEU A 34 -38.81 7.62 17.82
C LEU A 34 -37.83 6.45 17.74
N GLN A 35 -38.36 5.24 17.94
CA GLN A 35 -37.60 4.00 17.94
C GLN A 35 -36.90 3.91 16.59
N GLY A 36 -35.58 3.73 16.59
CA GLY A 36 -34.80 3.52 15.37
C GLY A 36 -34.23 4.78 14.70
N SER A 37 -34.55 6.00 15.13
CA SER A 37 -33.97 7.23 14.53
C SER A 37 -32.46 7.39 14.81
N ASP A 38 -32.02 6.98 16.00
CA ASP A 38 -30.62 6.89 16.43
C ASP A 38 -29.87 5.77 15.69
N VAL A 39 -30.51 4.62 15.53
CA VAL A 39 -29.95 3.47 14.80
C VAL A 39 -29.79 3.80 13.30
N ALA A 40 -30.76 4.50 12.70
CA ALA A 40 -30.67 4.99 11.33
C ALA A 40 -29.59 6.06 11.14
N MET A 41 -29.42 6.97 12.11
CA MET A 41 -28.32 7.93 12.09
C MET A 41 -26.96 7.23 12.19
N LEU A 42 -26.83 6.24 13.08
CA LEU A 42 -25.63 5.44 13.23
C LEU A 42 -25.30 4.64 11.96
N GLU A 43 -26.31 4.08 11.28
CA GLU A 43 -26.17 3.45 9.96
C GLU A 43 -25.56 4.41 8.95
N GLN A 44 -26.12 5.63 8.85
CA GLN A 44 -25.66 6.65 7.92
C GLN A 44 -24.20 7.06 8.22
N MET A 45 -23.85 7.29 9.49
CA MET A 45 -22.49 7.64 9.89
C MET A 45 -21.50 6.54 9.49
N LEU A 46 -21.78 5.29 9.90
CA LEU A 46 -20.94 4.15 9.60
C LEU A 46 -20.84 3.89 8.08
N TRP A 47 -21.93 4.10 7.34
CA TRP A 47 -21.95 3.98 5.88
C TRP A 47 -21.01 4.99 5.21
N GLN A 48 -21.06 6.26 5.61
CA GLN A 48 -20.16 7.30 5.10
C GLN A 48 -18.71 7.01 5.46
N LEU A 49 -18.46 6.43 6.63
CA LEU A 49 -17.14 5.95 7.04
C LEU A 49 -16.68 4.68 6.29
N GLY A 50 -17.43 4.22 5.28
CA GLY A 50 -17.09 3.10 4.43
C GLY A 50 -17.43 1.73 5.01
N VAL A 51 -17.99 1.70 6.22
CA VAL A 51 -18.41 0.48 6.90
C VAL A 51 -19.71 -0.03 6.27
N SER A 52 -19.82 -1.33 6.05
CA SER A 52 -21.03 -1.93 5.50
C SER A 52 -21.40 -3.23 6.23
N PRO A 53 -22.68 -3.62 6.25
CA PRO A 53 -23.13 -4.90 6.77
C PRO A 53 -22.83 -6.08 5.82
N GLY A 54 -22.43 -5.81 4.57
CA GLY A 54 -22.09 -6.79 3.54
C GLY A 54 -20.71 -7.40 3.72
N GLY A 55 -20.36 -8.41 2.93
CA GLY A 55 -19.05 -9.10 3.01
C GLY A 55 -17.88 -8.14 2.84
N GLY A 56 -17.87 -7.37 1.74
CA GLY A 56 -16.83 -6.37 1.46
C GLY A 56 -17.28 -4.97 1.86
N PRO A 57 -16.64 -4.28 2.82
CA PRO A 57 -16.83 -2.85 3.03
C PRO A 57 -16.29 -2.03 1.83
N GLY A 58 -16.54 -0.73 1.79
CA GLY A 58 -16.09 0.12 0.67
C GLY A 58 -16.70 -0.21 -0.71
N VAL A 59 -15.84 -0.43 -1.73
CA VAL A 59 -16.21 -0.53 -3.18
C VAL A 59 -17.33 -1.54 -3.44
N ALA A 60 -17.34 -2.66 -2.70
CA ALA A 60 -18.29 -3.76 -2.86
C ALA A 60 -19.35 -3.81 -1.74
N GLY A 61 -19.38 -2.78 -0.88
CA GLY A 61 -20.30 -2.70 0.24
C GLY A 61 -21.72 -2.48 -0.22
N ARG A 62 -22.66 -3.07 0.53
CA ARG A 62 -24.09 -2.91 0.31
C ARG A 62 -24.69 -2.19 1.51
N ARG A 63 -25.41 -1.11 1.25
CA ARG A 63 -26.18 -0.41 2.27
C ARG A 63 -27.28 -1.30 2.84
N ILE A 64 -27.68 -1.12 4.11
CA ILE A 64 -28.78 -1.90 4.70
C ILE A 64 -30.04 -1.68 3.85
N PRO A 65 -30.60 -2.70 3.19
CA PRO A 65 -31.68 -2.51 2.23
C PRO A 65 -33.07 -2.41 2.89
N ASN A 66 -33.21 -2.90 4.11
CA ASN A 66 -34.48 -3.03 4.81
C ASN A 66 -34.55 -2.04 5.98
N GLU A 67 -35.60 -1.24 6.02
CA GLU A 67 -35.89 -0.28 7.09
C GLU A 67 -35.95 -0.96 8.47
N SER A 68 -36.58 -2.13 8.58
CA SER A 68 -36.66 -2.86 9.86
C SER A 68 -35.30 -3.32 10.37
N GLN A 69 -34.30 -3.46 9.50
CA GLN A 69 -32.91 -3.76 9.89
C GLN A 69 -32.12 -2.49 10.27
N ARG A 70 -32.59 -1.32 9.86
CA ARG A 70 -32.03 0.00 10.23
C ARG A 70 -32.61 0.52 11.54
N GLU A 71 -33.75 0.00 11.97
CA GLU A 71 -34.41 0.40 13.22
C GLU A 71 -34.03 -0.49 14.42
N ILE A 72 -33.37 -1.63 14.17
CA ILE A 72 -32.94 -2.56 15.23
C ILE A 72 -31.41 -2.60 15.37
N PHE A 73 -30.97 -2.61 16.62
CA PHE A 73 -29.55 -2.79 16.96
C PHE A 73 -29.28 -4.25 17.34
N GLU A 74 -29.03 -5.09 16.34
CA GLU A 74 -28.72 -6.50 16.53
C GLU A 74 -27.47 -6.93 15.77
N VAL A 75 -26.87 -8.05 16.17
CA VAL A 75 -25.62 -8.58 15.60
C VAL A 75 -25.90 -9.71 14.60
N GLY A 76 -26.92 -9.52 13.76
CA GLY A 76 -27.38 -10.45 12.74
C GLY A 76 -26.79 -10.17 11.35
N ASN A 77 -27.22 -10.93 10.35
CA ASN A 77 -26.88 -10.64 8.96
C ASN A 77 -27.66 -9.40 8.49
N GLY A 78 -26.94 -8.33 8.13
CA GLY A 78 -27.56 -7.18 7.45
C GLY A 78 -28.03 -6.05 8.36
N THR A 79 -27.53 -5.90 9.58
CA THR A 79 -28.00 -4.94 10.60
C THR A 79 -26.92 -3.91 10.99
N VAL A 80 -27.33 -2.84 11.70
CA VAL A 80 -26.40 -1.80 12.21
C VAL A 80 -25.43 -2.36 13.25
N GLY A 81 -25.86 -3.29 14.11
CA GLY A 81 -24.95 -3.94 15.05
C GLY A 81 -23.82 -4.70 14.35
N LYS A 82 -24.07 -5.30 13.17
CA LYS A 82 -22.98 -5.90 12.36
C LYS A 82 -21.99 -4.85 11.86
N MET A 83 -22.46 -3.67 11.46
CA MET A 83 -21.58 -2.56 11.05
C MET A 83 -20.71 -2.10 12.22
N LEU A 84 -21.29 -1.97 13.42
CA LEU A 84 -20.52 -1.59 14.62
C LEU A 84 -19.46 -2.62 15.00
N GLY A 85 -19.80 -3.91 14.93
CA GLY A 85 -18.82 -4.99 15.19
C GLY A 85 -17.62 -4.93 14.24
N ARG A 86 -17.84 -4.51 12.98
CA ARG A 86 -16.76 -4.27 12.00
C ARG A 86 -15.95 -3.02 12.32
N PHE A 87 -16.62 -1.92 12.67
CA PHE A 87 -15.97 -0.69 13.12
C PHE A 87 -15.01 -0.95 14.29
N ASN A 88 -15.49 -1.67 15.29
CA ASN A 88 -14.68 -2.04 16.45
C ASN A 88 -13.52 -2.96 16.10
N TYR A 89 -13.72 -3.88 15.15
CA TYR A 89 -12.65 -4.78 14.72
C TYR A 89 -11.45 -4.04 14.11
N PHE A 90 -11.68 -3.08 13.22
CA PHE A 90 -10.56 -2.36 12.63
C PHE A 90 -9.96 -1.31 13.58
N SER A 91 -10.78 -0.76 14.48
CA SER A 91 -10.35 0.28 15.42
C SER A 91 -9.57 -0.28 16.60
N HIS A 92 -9.93 -1.43 17.19
CA HIS A 92 -9.39 -1.77 18.51
C HIS A 92 -8.33 -2.86 18.54
N THR A 93 -8.35 -3.82 17.61
CA THR A 93 -7.26 -4.76 17.29
C THR A 93 -7.77 -5.77 16.27
N PRO A 94 -6.92 -6.29 15.36
CA PRO A 94 -7.34 -7.37 14.48
C PRO A 94 -7.58 -8.63 15.33
N VAL A 95 -8.84 -8.94 15.61
CA VAL A 95 -9.21 -10.18 16.26
C VAL A 95 -8.85 -11.34 15.33
N THR A 96 -8.30 -12.42 15.88
CA THR A 96 -7.75 -13.53 15.07
C THR A 96 -8.85 -14.37 14.40
N ARG A 97 -10.13 -14.17 14.73
CA ARG A 97 -11.27 -14.89 14.16
C ARG A 97 -12.38 -13.94 13.69
N THR A 98 -12.87 -14.18 12.48
CA THR A 98 -14.01 -13.46 11.86
C THR A 98 -15.35 -13.75 12.53
N THR A 99 -15.42 -14.71 13.45
CA THR A 99 -16.62 -14.92 14.29
C THR A 99 -16.71 -13.92 15.43
N ASP A 100 -15.63 -13.20 15.74
CA ASP A 100 -15.52 -12.40 16.95
C ASP A 100 -16.00 -10.95 16.74
N HIS A 101 -16.24 -10.48 15.51
CA HIS A 101 -16.89 -9.18 15.27
C HIS A 101 -18.25 -9.11 15.96
N GLN A 102 -18.92 -10.27 16.09
CA GLN A 102 -20.21 -10.34 16.78
C GLN A 102 -20.07 -10.15 18.31
N ALA A 103 -18.91 -10.49 18.86
CA ALA A 103 -18.58 -10.34 20.28
C ALA A 103 -17.92 -8.98 20.62
N MET A 104 -17.79 -8.06 19.66
CA MET A 104 -17.25 -6.70 19.86
C MET A 104 -18.32 -5.61 19.94
N VAL A 105 -19.58 -5.92 19.60
CA VAL A 105 -20.72 -5.00 19.80
C VAL A 105 -21.06 -4.88 21.27
N SER A 106 -20.96 -6.00 21.97
CA SER A 106 -20.89 -6.07 23.41
C SER A 106 -19.40 -6.13 23.79
N LEU A 107 -19.08 -5.81 25.04
CA LEU A 107 -17.89 -6.31 25.75
C LEU A 107 -16.60 -5.50 25.68
N ILE A 108 -16.24 -5.08 26.89
CA ILE A 108 -15.03 -5.52 27.57
C ILE A 108 -14.36 -6.76 26.91
N HIS A 109 -13.36 -6.58 26.04
CA HIS A 109 -12.55 -7.69 25.49
C HIS A 109 -11.19 -7.74 26.22
N ASN A 110 -10.82 -8.90 26.78
CA ASN A 110 -9.68 -9.09 27.70
C ASN A 110 -9.70 -8.19 28.95
N GLY A 111 -10.87 -7.89 29.52
CA GLY A 111 -10.99 -7.03 30.70
C GLY A 111 -10.87 -5.53 30.42
N ARG A 112 -10.86 -5.10 29.14
CA ARG A 112 -10.82 -3.69 28.74
C ARG A 112 -12.12 -3.28 28.05
N ALA A 113 -12.87 -2.36 28.65
CA ALA A 113 -13.98 -1.69 27.98
C ALA A 113 -13.44 -0.85 26.83
N TYR A 114 -13.91 -1.09 25.60
CA TYR A 114 -13.59 -0.25 24.45
C TYR A 114 -14.66 0.83 24.35
N ASN A 115 -14.27 2.10 24.39
CA ASN A 115 -15.22 3.19 24.22
C ASN A 115 -15.47 3.44 22.73
N THR A 116 -16.33 2.62 22.14
CA THR A 116 -16.71 2.70 20.72
C THR A 116 -17.29 4.05 20.34
N ILE A 117 -17.99 4.72 21.27
CA ILE A 117 -18.57 6.05 21.01
C ILE A 117 -17.46 7.08 20.87
N ASP A 118 -16.44 7.06 21.74
CA ASP A 118 -15.31 7.98 21.66
C ASP A 118 -14.54 7.77 20.34
N GLU A 119 -14.28 6.52 19.94
CA GLU A 119 -13.60 6.26 18.66
C GLU A 119 -14.44 6.68 17.45
N LEU A 120 -15.74 6.39 17.47
CA LEU A 120 -16.62 6.83 16.40
C LEU A 120 -16.68 8.36 16.34
N GLN A 121 -16.69 9.05 17.49
CA GLN A 121 -16.66 10.50 17.55
C GLN A 121 -15.39 11.06 16.92
N LYS A 122 -14.21 10.52 17.26
CA LYS A 122 -12.92 10.91 16.66
C LYS A 122 -12.94 10.80 15.14
N HIS A 123 -13.30 9.61 14.66
CA HIS A 123 -13.48 9.33 13.25
C HIS A 123 -14.45 10.30 12.56
N TRP A 124 -15.61 10.53 13.18
CA TRP A 124 -16.64 11.37 12.61
C TRP A 124 -16.25 12.85 12.56
N LEU A 125 -15.54 13.36 13.57
CA LEU A 125 -15.05 14.74 13.60
C LEU A 125 -14.09 15.01 12.43
N HIS A 126 -13.08 14.16 12.26
CA HIS A 126 -12.15 14.30 11.13
C HIS A 126 -12.86 14.11 9.77
N TYR A 127 -13.82 13.18 9.68
CA TYR A 127 -14.61 13.00 8.45
C TYR A 127 -15.43 14.25 8.13
N LEU A 128 -16.12 14.84 9.11
CA LEU A 128 -16.94 16.05 8.92
C LEU A 128 -16.07 17.25 8.53
N GLU A 129 -14.89 17.40 9.11
CA GLU A 129 -13.94 18.44 8.74
C GLU A 129 -13.52 18.29 7.27
N ALA A 130 -13.09 17.09 6.86
CA ALA A 130 -12.72 16.82 5.47
C ALA A 130 -13.93 17.00 4.53
N TYR A 131 -15.11 16.52 4.94
CA TYR A 131 -16.35 16.71 4.18
C TYR A 131 -16.67 18.19 3.97
N GLY A 132 -16.56 19.03 5.00
CA GLY A 132 -16.82 20.46 4.88
C GLY A 132 -15.88 21.19 3.92
N ILE A 133 -14.67 20.66 3.69
CA ILE A 133 -13.70 21.21 2.74
C ILE A 133 -13.95 20.67 1.31
N PHE A 134 -14.29 19.39 1.20
CA PHE A 134 -14.31 18.67 -0.09
C PHE A 134 -15.71 18.27 -0.58
N SER A 135 -16.79 18.70 0.08
CA SER A 135 -18.18 18.31 -0.26
C SER A 135 -18.61 18.74 -1.65
N ASP A 136 -17.97 19.75 -2.23
CA ASP A 136 -18.30 20.22 -3.58
C ASP A 136 -17.54 19.44 -4.67
N ILE A 137 -16.62 18.55 -4.28
CA ILE A 137 -15.78 17.77 -5.19
C ILE A 137 -16.33 16.35 -5.29
N GLN A 138 -16.94 16.05 -6.44
CA GLN A 138 -17.50 14.71 -6.70
C GLN A 138 -16.43 13.60 -6.71
N ARG A 139 -15.22 13.91 -7.19
CA ARG A 139 -14.09 12.98 -7.22
C ARG A 139 -12.81 13.76 -6.99
N TYR A 140 -12.10 13.44 -5.91
CA TYR A 140 -10.79 14.02 -5.63
C TYR A 140 -9.71 13.08 -6.18
N ASN A 141 -8.78 13.61 -6.97
CA ASN A 141 -7.66 12.92 -7.59
C ASN A 141 -6.34 13.55 -7.17
N PHE A 142 -5.23 12.89 -7.51
CA PHE A 142 -3.89 13.42 -7.15
C PHE A 142 -3.61 14.81 -7.75
N SER A 143 -4.17 15.10 -8.92
CA SER A 143 -4.10 16.43 -9.56
C SER A 143 -4.69 17.53 -8.70
N ASP A 144 -5.68 17.20 -7.86
CA ASP A 144 -6.50 18.16 -7.13
C ASP A 144 -5.83 18.58 -5.80
N LEU A 145 -4.78 17.86 -5.38
CA LEU A 145 -3.93 18.24 -4.26
C LEU A 145 -3.23 19.58 -4.55
N SER A 146 -3.21 20.44 -3.53
CA SER A 146 -2.48 21.70 -3.60
C SER A 146 -0.97 21.45 -3.74
N GLN A 147 -0.25 22.44 -4.27
CA GLN A 147 1.21 22.34 -4.34
C GLN A 147 1.83 22.24 -2.94
N ALA A 148 1.27 22.95 -1.95
CA ALA A 148 1.72 22.88 -0.56
C ALA A 148 1.60 21.46 0.03
N ASP A 149 0.52 20.73 -0.28
CA ASP A 149 0.37 19.34 0.17
C ASP A 149 1.42 18.42 -0.48
N LYS A 150 1.75 18.63 -1.76
CA LYS A 150 2.76 17.86 -2.49
C LYS A 150 4.17 18.16 -1.96
N ASP A 151 4.48 19.43 -1.75
CA ASP A 151 5.78 19.88 -1.23
C ASP A 151 6.00 19.35 0.19
N ALA A 152 4.97 19.44 1.05
CA ALA A 152 5.01 18.90 2.40
C ALA A 152 5.26 17.39 2.42
N ALA A 153 4.61 16.63 1.53
CA ALA A 153 4.81 15.19 1.45
C ALA A 153 6.21 14.81 0.92
N GLU A 154 6.76 15.60 -0.01
CA GLU A 154 8.11 15.41 -0.53
C GLU A 154 9.18 15.77 0.51
N ALA A 155 8.97 16.83 1.30
CA ALA A 155 9.89 17.27 2.35
C ALA A 155 10.15 16.20 3.43
N VAL A 156 9.21 15.28 3.65
CA VAL A 156 9.38 14.14 4.56
C VAL A 156 10.56 13.25 4.15
N PHE A 157 10.83 13.10 2.85
CA PHE A 157 11.99 12.33 2.40
C PHE A 157 13.33 13.00 2.74
N ASP A 158 13.32 14.32 2.93
CA ASP A 158 14.46 15.13 3.40
C ASP A 158 14.48 15.31 4.91
N GLY A 159 13.57 14.65 5.63
CA GLY A 159 13.55 14.63 7.09
C GLY A 159 12.54 15.56 7.76
N VAL A 160 11.86 16.43 7.00
CA VAL A 160 10.97 17.44 7.57
C VAL A 160 9.53 16.94 7.58
N ILE A 161 8.90 16.90 8.76
CA ILE A 161 7.51 16.46 8.90
C ILE A 161 6.60 17.63 9.26
N HIS A 162 5.95 18.18 8.25
CA HIS A 162 4.99 19.26 8.39
C HIS A 162 3.66 18.89 7.73
N TYR A 163 2.57 18.87 8.49
CA TYR A 163 1.21 18.69 7.95
C TYR A 163 0.59 20.08 7.70
N PRO A 164 0.33 20.50 6.45
CA PRO A 164 -0.11 21.88 6.13
C PRO A 164 -1.38 22.37 6.84
N ARG A 165 -2.23 21.44 7.29
CA ARG A 165 -3.49 21.70 8.03
C ARG A 165 -3.51 20.93 9.37
N GLY A 166 -2.35 20.51 9.86
CA GLY A 166 -2.22 19.70 11.06
C GLY A 166 -1.06 20.19 11.91
N VAL A 167 -0.37 19.25 12.52
CA VAL A 167 0.76 19.52 13.41
C VAL A 167 2.10 19.53 12.66
N GLU A 168 3.05 20.25 13.23
CA GLU A 168 4.47 20.06 12.93
C GLU A 168 5.03 19.04 13.91
N LEU A 169 5.83 18.10 13.40
CA LEU A 169 6.43 17.03 14.19
C LEU A 169 7.95 17.16 14.16
N ASP A 170 8.61 16.50 15.12
CA ASP A 170 10.07 16.44 15.13
C ASP A 170 10.61 15.86 13.82
N ASP A 171 11.70 16.46 13.36
CA ASP A 171 12.41 16.01 12.16
C ASP A 171 12.92 14.57 12.33
N ILE A 172 12.98 13.86 11.20
CA ILE A 172 13.55 12.53 11.09
C ILE A 172 14.80 12.56 10.24
N GLU A 173 15.64 11.54 10.38
CA GLU A 173 16.76 11.32 9.47
C GLU A 173 16.28 11.24 8.00
N PRO A 174 16.91 11.97 7.06
CA PRO A 174 16.58 11.89 5.64
C PRO A 174 16.68 10.46 5.10
N THR A 175 15.83 10.14 4.12
CA THR A 175 15.79 8.81 3.49
C THR A 175 16.04 8.90 1.99
N TYR A 176 15.03 9.21 1.18
CA TYR A 176 15.15 9.30 -0.27
C TYR A 176 15.39 10.75 -0.74
N THR A 177 16.60 11.23 -0.49
CA THR A 177 17.02 12.62 -0.75
C THR A 177 17.03 12.97 -2.25
N VAL A 178 17.09 14.26 -2.56
CA VAL A 178 17.24 14.76 -3.94
C VAL A 178 18.45 14.14 -4.66
N ALA A 179 19.57 13.97 -3.97
CA ALA A 179 20.78 13.38 -4.55
C ALA A 179 20.59 11.90 -4.94
N LEU A 180 19.85 11.14 -4.14
CA LEU A 180 19.49 9.76 -4.48
C LEU A 180 18.50 9.73 -5.65
N HIS A 181 17.49 10.61 -5.62
CA HIS A 181 16.51 10.72 -6.71
C HIS A 181 17.15 11.05 -8.07
N GLN A 182 18.18 11.88 -8.11
CA GLN A 182 18.93 12.19 -9.33
C GLN A 182 19.59 10.95 -9.97
N GLN A 183 19.98 9.97 -9.16
CA GLN A 183 20.57 8.72 -9.66
C GLN A 183 19.56 7.82 -10.39
N VAL A 184 18.26 7.98 -10.10
CA VAL A 184 17.17 7.21 -10.72
C VAL A 184 16.50 8.01 -11.84
N SER A 185 16.25 9.30 -11.63
CA SER A 185 15.61 10.18 -12.62
C SER A 185 16.45 10.42 -13.88
N ARG A 186 17.73 10.01 -13.89
CA ARG A 186 18.54 9.93 -15.12
C ARG A 186 17.98 8.96 -16.16
N TYR A 187 17.25 7.93 -15.74
CA TYR A 187 16.65 6.94 -16.67
C TYR A 187 15.37 7.45 -17.32
N ARG A 188 14.69 8.39 -16.66
CA ARG A 188 13.53 9.14 -17.14
C ARG A 188 13.22 10.24 -16.14
N ASN A 189 12.87 11.43 -16.60
CA ASN A 189 12.52 12.53 -15.69
C ASN A 189 11.19 12.28 -14.97
N PHE A 190 11.18 12.39 -13.64
CA PHE A 190 10.03 12.41 -12.75
C PHE A 190 10.41 13.11 -11.44
N GLN A 191 9.44 13.53 -10.63
CA GLN A 191 9.66 14.14 -9.31
C GLN A 191 9.50 13.09 -8.19
N ARG A 192 10.04 13.33 -6.98
CA ARG A 192 9.88 12.38 -5.87
C ARG A 192 8.41 12.23 -5.46
N VAL A 193 7.62 13.30 -5.53
CA VAL A 193 6.17 13.24 -5.29
C VAL A 193 5.43 12.31 -6.28
N ASP A 194 5.97 12.09 -7.50
CA ASP A 194 5.39 11.15 -8.46
C ASP A 194 5.48 9.70 -7.98
N ILE A 195 6.43 9.36 -7.09
CA ILE A 195 6.52 8.04 -6.44
C ILE A 195 5.28 7.83 -5.56
N LEU A 196 4.94 8.83 -4.75
CA LEU A 196 3.77 8.77 -3.88
C LEU A 196 2.47 8.72 -4.69
N ARG A 197 2.39 9.48 -5.80
CA ARG A 197 1.29 9.40 -6.79
C ARG A 197 1.16 7.98 -7.32
N ALA A 198 2.23 7.43 -7.90
CA ALA A 198 2.22 6.12 -8.53
C ALA A 198 1.79 5.03 -7.54
N MET A 199 2.33 5.07 -6.30
CA MET A 199 1.90 4.15 -5.25
C MET A 199 0.42 4.36 -4.85
N ALA A 200 -0.09 5.60 -4.82
CA ALA A 200 -1.48 5.87 -4.44
C ALA A 200 -2.45 5.36 -5.52
N GLU A 201 -2.11 5.56 -6.78
CA GLU A 201 -2.88 5.05 -7.91
C GLU A 201 -2.81 3.53 -8.00
N GLN A 202 -1.67 2.90 -7.68
CA GLN A 202 -1.53 1.44 -7.69
C GLN A 202 -2.46 0.77 -6.67
N GLU A 203 -2.62 1.38 -5.50
CA GLU A 203 -3.47 0.85 -4.42
C GLU A 203 -4.95 1.16 -4.64
N SER A 204 -5.25 2.31 -5.23
CA SER A 204 -6.62 2.76 -5.46
C SER A 204 -7.17 2.42 -6.85
N ASN A 205 -6.34 1.88 -7.74
CA ASN A 205 -6.63 1.80 -9.17
C ASN A 205 -7.10 3.16 -9.75
N GLY A 206 -6.46 4.25 -9.29
CA GLY A 206 -6.79 5.64 -9.61
C GLY A 206 -8.08 6.19 -8.97
N ARG A 207 -8.69 5.47 -8.02
CA ARG A 207 -9.97 5.85 -7.37
C ARG A 207 -9.72 6.39 -5.97
N HIS A 208 -9.42 7.69 -5.86
CA HIS A 208 -8.93 8.20 -4.58
C HIS A 208 -10.01 8.54 -3.56
N TRP A 209 -10.89 9.50 -3.85
CA TRP A 209 -12.04 9.86 -3.00
C TRP A 209 -13.30 10.06 -3.86
N GLY A 210 -14.47 9.74 -3.31
CA GLY A 210 -15.78 10.03 -3.93
C GLY A 210 -16.10 9.18 -5.16
N TYR A 211 -15.36 8.09 -5.36
CA TYR A 211 -15.57 7.24 -6.51
C TYR A 211 -16.82 6.37 -6.33
N SER A 212 -17.94 6.79 -6.94
CA SER A 212 -19.07 5.89 -7.18
C SER A 212 -19.72 6.14 -8.54
N ALA A 213 -20.25 5.05 -9.11
CA ALA A 213 -21.13 5.09 -10.29
C ALA A 213 -22.56 5.49 -9.94
N ARG A 214 -22.90 5.65 -8.64
CA ARG A 214 -24.22 6.04 -8.16
C ARG A 214 -24.13 7.33 -7.34
N LEU A 215 -25.15 8.19 -7.51
CA LEU A 215 -25.20 9.53 -6.90
C LEU A 215 -25.36 9.52 -5.36
N ASP A 216 -25.69 8.38 -4.75
CA ASP A 216 -25.88 8.20 -3.31
C ASP A 216 -24.60 7.87 -2.52
N ASP A 217 -23.45 7.75 -3.21
CA ASP A 217 -22.16 7.31 -2.65
C ASP A 217 -21.03 8.35 -2.82
N VAL A 218 -21.34 9.58 -3.24
CA VAL A 218 -20.36 10.60 -3.66
C VAL A 218 -19.37 11.02 -2.56
N PHE A 219 -19.70 10.73 -1.30
CA PHE A 219 -18.87 11.08 -0.13
C PHE A 219 -18.52 9.89 0.74
N ARG A 220 -18.87 8.69 0.28
CA ARG A 220 -18.56 7.46 1.00
C ARG A 220 -17.08 7.18 0.92
N LEU A 221 -16.46 7.00 2.08
CA LEU A 221 -15.13 6.45 2.13
C LEU A 221 -15.15 5.04 1.58
N THR A 222 -14.27 4.81 0.63
CA THR A 222 -14.05 3.48 0.13
C THR A 222 -13.00 2.83 1.06
N VAL A 223 -13.01 1.52 1.24
CA VAL A 223 -11.98 0.77 2.01
C VAL A 223 -11.55 -0.36 1.07
N GLY A 224 -10.24 -0.56 0.89
CA GLY A 224 -9.69 -1.57 -0.02
C GLY A 224 -10.03 -3.01 0.38
N GLY A 225 -10.07 -3.92 -0.61
CA GLY A 225 -10.61 -5.30 -0.53
C GLY A 225 -9.87 -6.33 0.34
N ALA A 226 -9.07 -5.89 1.30
CA ALA A 226 -8.69 -6.70 2.48
C ALA A 226 -9.47 -6.22 3.73
N ASP A 227 -10.70 -5.80 3.48
CA ASP A 227 -11.95 -5.86 4.25
C ASP A 227 -12.05 -5.32 5.67
N GLU A 228 -11.04 -4.66 6.23
CA GLU A 228 -11.18 -3.85 7.45
C GLU A 228 -9.89 -3.06 7.76
N ALA A 229 -8.77 -3.42 7.12
CA ALA A 229 -7.50 -2.72 7.24
C ALA A 229 -7.17 -1.79 6.04
N GLY A 230 -8.13 -1.61 5.12
CA GLY A 230 -7.88 -1.28 3.72
C GLY A 230 -7.92 0.20 3.35
N SER A 231 -6.82 0.63 2.79
CA SER A 231 -6.58 1.89 2.11
C SER A 231 -7.56 2.27 1.00
N THR A 232 -7.84 3.57 0.85
CA THR A 232 -8.35 4.13 -0.41
C THR A 232 -7.77 5.49 -0.72
N GLY A 233 -7.44 5.66 -2.00
CA GLY A 233 -6.80 6.86 -2.50
C GLY A 233 -5.49 7.18 -1.80
N PHE A 234 -5.50 8.29 -1.08
CA PHE A 234 -4.34 8.83 -0.39
C PHE A 234 -4.12 8.15 0.97
N ASN A 235 -5.18 7.69 1.63
CA ASN A 235 -5.07 6.97 2.89
C ASN A 235 -4.64 5.54 2.62
N GLN A 236 -3.43 5.21 3.05
CA GLN A 236 -2.83 3.91 2.85
C GLN A 236 -2.31 3.24 4.11
N ILE A 237 -2.66 3.83 5.25
CA ILE A 237 -2.19 3.39 6.55
C ILE A 237 -3.33 2.63 7.20
N GLN A 238 -3.03 1.41 7.67
CA GLN A 238 -4.05 0.61 8.33
C GLN A 238 -4.61 1.37 9.55
N ASN A 239 -5.93 1.41 9.69
CA ASN A 239 -6.61 2.20 10.71
C ASN A 239 -6.03 2.01 12.12
N LYS A 240 -5.65 0.78 12.47
CA LYS A 240 -5.03 0.44 13.76
C LYS A 240 -3.82 1.31 14.13
N TYR A 241 -3.11 1.91 13.16
CA TYR A 241 -1.98 2.80 13.41
C TYR A 241 -2.36 4.30 13.41
N ALA A 242 -3.48 4.64 12.77
CA ALA A 242 -3.96 6.02 12.65
C ALA A 242 -4.89 6.39 13.82
N TYR A 243 -6.03 5.70 13.97
CA TYR A 243 -7.01 5.95 15.04
C TYR A 243 -7.05 4.81 16.06
N GLY A 244 -6.62 3.61 15.67
CA GLY A 244 -6.92 2.42 16.42
C GLY A 244 -5.92 2.04 17.52
N GLY A 245 -5.98 0.80 18.01
CA GLY A 245 -5.23 0.38 19.20
C GLY A 245 -3.69 0.53 19.17
N LEU A 246 -3.07 0.79 18.01
CA LEU A 246 -1.63 1.07 17.84
C LEU A 246 -1.34 2.55 17.49
N SER A 247 -2.32 3.45 17.58
CA SER A 247 -2.11 4.90 17.61
C SER A 247 -1.60 5.36 18.99
N LEU A 248 -1.24 6.64 19.14
CA LEU A 248 -0.76 7.22 20.40
C LEU A 248 -1.81 7.20 21.52
N ASP A 249 -3.07 7.45 21.18
CA ASP A 249 -4.23 7.38 22.07
C ASP A 249 -4.87 5.99 22.14
N GLY A 250 -4.28 5.01 21.45
CA GLY A 250 -4.81 3.67 21.32
C GLY A 250 -4.78 2.87 22.62
N THR A 251 -5.75 1.95 22.75
CA THR A 251 -5.99 1.19 23.98
C THR A 251 -5.16 -0.09 24.13
N SER A 252 -4.23 -0.43 23.21
CA SER A 252 -3.57 -1.74 23.22
C SER A 252 -2.35 -1.82 24.15
N ALA A 253 -2.12 -2.99 24.77
CA ALA A 253 -0.86 -3.27 25.49
C ALA A 253 0.36 -3.40 24.56
N ALA A 254 0.18 -3.32 23.24
CA ALA A 254 1.26 -3.23 22.28
C ALA A 254 1.75 -1.79 22.11
N ALA A 255 0.93 -0.79 22.46
CA ALA A 255 1.33 0.60 22.57
C ALA A 255 2.51 0.75 23.56
N SER A 256 2.43 0.06 24.71
CA SER A 256 3.51 0.00 25.70
C SER A 256 4.73 -0.85 25.31
N ARG A 257 4.76 -1.44 24.11
CA ARG A 257 5.91 -2.23 23.58
C ARG A 257 6.62 -1.54 22.41
N GLY A 258 6.47 -0.23 22.25
CA GLY A 258 7.18 0.55 21.23
C GLY A 258 6.73 0.25 19.79
N ARG A 259 5.51 -0.25 19.60
CA ARG A 259 4.94 -0.55 18.26
C ARG A 259 4.09 0.59 17.69
N ILE A 260 3.93 1.69 18.42
CA ILE A 260 3.11 2.85 18.05
C ILE A 260 3.76 3.60 16.89
N CYS A 261 2.96 4.03 15.92
CA CYS A 261 3.41 4.97 14.90
C CYS A 261 2.95 6.39 15.21
N GLY A 262 3.68 7.07 16.10
CA GLY A 262 3.23 8.35 16.63
C GLY A 262 3.09 9.45 15.58
N ALA A 263 3.96 9.43 14.57
CA ALA A 263 3.99 10.46 13.53
C ALA A 263 2.85 10.36 12.50
N VAL A 264 2.08 9.26 12.53
CA VAL A 264 0.86 9.09 11.71
C VAL A 264 -0.37 8.87 12.58
N SER A 265 -0.28 9.05 13.90
CA SER A 265 -1.46 8.93 14.77
C SER A 265 -2.36 10.14 14.57
N ALA A 266 -3.67 9.88 14.49
CA ALA A 266 -4.69 10.90 14.28
C ALA A 266 -4.80 11.85 15.48
N TYR A 267 -4.58 11.32 16.69
CA TYR A 267 -4.59 12.05 17.95
C TYR A 267 -3.31 11.78 18.75
N ASP A 268 -2.96 12.68 19.67
CA ASP A 268 -1.90 12.46 20.65
C ASP A 268 -2.40 11.71 21.89
N GLN A 269 -1.52 11.49 22.87
CA GLN A 269 -1.84 10.74 24.10
C GLN A 269 -2.93 11.40 24.95
N ASP A 270 -3.12 12.71 24.80
CA ASP A 270 -4.14 13.49 25.51
C ASP A 270 -5.47 13.56 24.73
N GLY A 271 -5.54 12.93 23.56
CA GLY A 271 -6.71 12.92 22.69
C GLY A 271 -6.87 14.20 21.87
N VAL A 272 -5.81 15.01 21.73
CA VAL A 272 -5.81 16.21 20.87
C VAL A 272 -5.57 15.80 19.42
N SER A 273 -6.38 16.34 18.51
CA SER A 273 -6.26 16.08 17.07
C SER A 273 -4.89 16.52 16.53
N ARG A 274 -4.30 15.69 15.67
CA ARG A 274 -2.99 15.92 15.04
C ARG A 274 -3.04 15.79 13.53
N VAL A 275 -3.54 14.64 13.05
CA VAL A 275 -3.53 14.26 11.64
C VAL A 275 -4.92 13.80 11.24
N ASN A 276 -5.56 14.56 10.36
CA ASN A 276 -6.83 14.18 9.76
C ASN A 276 -6.59 13.22 8.58
N HIS A 277 -6.71 11.91 8.84
CA HIS A 277 -6.59 10.86 7.81
C HIS A 277 -7.81 10.74 6.88
N TYR A 278 -8.71 11.72 6.89
CA TYR A 278 -9.69 11.93 5.84
C TYR A 278 -9.32 13.10 4.93
N ASP A 279 -8.42 13.98 5.34
CA ASP A 279 -7.88 15.00 4.46
C ASP A 279 -6.90 14.38 3.44
N PRO A 280 -7.12 14.51 2.11
CA PRO A 280 -6.25 13.95 1.09
C PRO A 280 -4.79 14.41 1.17
N GLY A 281 -4.56 15.68 1.51
CA GLY A 281 -3.23 16.27 1.62
C GLY A 281 -2.48 15.75 2.83
N GLN A 282 -3.13 15.73 4.00
CA GLN A 282 -2.54 15.16 5.20
C GLN A 282 -2.27 13.66 5.06
N ASN A 283 -3.14 12.92 4.37
CA ASN A 283 -2.90 11.50 4.08
C ASN A 283 -1.66 11.27 3.20
N LEU A 284 -1.42 12.15 2.21
CA LEU A 284 -0.24 12.02 1.36
C LEU A 284 1.05 12.21 2.19
N VAL A 285 1.06 13.21 3.08
CA VAL A 285 2.16 13.42 4.04
C VAL A 285 2.30 12.21 4.96
N ALA A 286 1.21 11.72 5.54
CA ALA A 286 1.22 10.56 6.43
C ALA A 286 1.78 9.32 5.72
N LYS A 287 1.47 9.12 4.43
CA LYS A 287 2.05 8.06 3.62
C LYS A 287 3.56 8.20 3.47
N ALA A 288 4.06 9.40 3.21
CA ALA A 288 5.50 9.65 3.16
C ALA A 288 6.16 9.35 4.52
N VAL A 289 5.54 9.78 5.61
CA VAL A 289 5.99 9.50 6.99
C VAL A 289 6.01 8.00 7.26
N TRP A 290 4.98 7.26 6.84
CA TRP A 290 4.91 5.81 6.97
C TRP A 290 6.06 5.07 6.25
N LEU A 291 6.59 5.65 5.17
CA LEU A 291 7.74 5.10 4.45
C LEU A 291 9.07 5.43 5.14
N ALA A 292 9.20 6.65 5.67
CA ALA A 292 10.47 7.23 6.13
C ALA A 292 10.74 7.14 7.65
N ALA A 293 9.70 7.00 8.49
CA ALA A 293 9.81 7.19 9.94
C ALA A 293 10.82 6.27 10.66
N ALA A 294 11.42 6.82 11.72
CA ALA A 294 12.48 6.22 12.51
C ALA A 294 12.04 5.23 13.59
N GLU A 295 10.86 5.47 14.18
CA GLU A 295 10.35 4.79 15.38
C GLU A 295 9.02 4.03 15.11
N GLY A 296 8.60 3.14 16.01
CA GLY A 296 7.39 2.31 15.84
C GLY A 296 7.41 1.21 14.76
N ASN A 297 6.38 0.36 14.64
CA ASN A 297 6.23 -0.53 13.47
C ASN A 297 5.68 0.24 12.23
N CYS A 298 6.10 1.50 12.06
CA CYS A 298 5.66 2.45 11.04
C CYS A 298 6.16 2.08 9.64
N GLY A 299 5.72 1.00 8.99
CA GLY A 299 6.10 0.72 7.58
C GLY A 299 7.61 0.60 7.36
N ARG A 300 8.30 1.74 7.21
CA ARG A 300 9.76 2.00 7.27
C ARG A 300 10.55 1.51 6.08
N SER A 301 9.88 1.25 4.96
CA SER A 301 10.54 0.63 3.82
C SER A 301 11.58 1.56 3.16
N PHE A 302 11.38 2.88 3.16
CA PHE A 302 12.36 3.84 2.63
C PHE A 302 13.53 4.00 3.59
N ARG A 303 13.27 4.02 4.90
CA ARG A 303 14.33 3.99 5.91
C ARG A 303 15.19 2.74 5.80
N SER A 304 14.56 1.57 5.63
CA SER A 304 15.24 0.29 5.44
C SER A 304 16.12 0.23 4.20
N ALA A 305 15.75 0.99 3.15
CA ALA A 305 16.49 1.02 1.90
C ALA A 305 17.63 2.04 1.91
N PHE A 306 17.42 3.24 2.47
CA PHE A 306 18.31 4.38 2.24
C PHE A 306 18.99 4.96 3.48
N ASN A 307 18.58 4.56 4.69
CA ASN A 307 19.14 5.11 5.93
C ASN A 307 19.93 4.08 6.74
N ASN A 308 19.63 2.78 6.65
CA ASN A 308 20.27 1.76 7.50
C ASN A 308 20.78 0.51 6.75
N ASP A 309 20.82 0.54 5.42
CA ASP A 309 21.32 -0.55 4.56
C ASP A 309 20.70 -1.94 4.79
N SER A 310 19.49 -2.01 5.36
CA SER A 310 18.83 -3.29 5.65
C SER A 310 18.47 -4.07 4.39
N TYR A 311 18.31 -3.37 3.26
CA TYR A 311 17.97 -3.96 1.96
C TYR A 311 19.16 -4.09 1.01
N THR A 312 20.29 -3.47 1.31
CA THR A 312 21.46 -3.46 0.42
C THR A 312 22.06 -4.86 0.35
N GLY A 313 21.94 -5.49 -0.81
CA GLY A 313 22.55 -6.78 -1.10
C GLY A 313 23.67 -6.67 -2.12
N THR A 314 24.52 -7.69 -2.18
CA THR A 314 25.56 -7.79 -3.22
C THR A 314 25.46 -9.13 -3.91
N TYR A 315 25.14 -9.10 -5.20
CA TYR A 315 25.28 -10.25 -6.08
C TYR A 315 26.76 -10.52 -6.33
N ARG A 316 27.14 -11.79 -6.18
CA ARG A 316 28.50 -12.26 -6.47
C ARG A 316 28.43 -13.26 -7.61
N SER A 317 29.06 -12.92 -8.73
CA SER A 317 29.16 -13.83 -9.86
C SER A 317 29.93 -15.09 -9.49
N GLY A 318 29.54 -16.22 -10.08
CA GLY A 318 30.38 -17.40 -10.14
C GLY A 318 31.41 -17.31 -11.27
N ASP A 319 32.35 -18.26 -11.33
CA ASP A 319 33.45 -18.24 -12.31
C ASP A 319 32.99 -18.39 -13.77
N THR A 320 31.84 -19.02 -14.00
CA THR A 320 31.35 -19.38 -15.33
C THR A 320 30.27 -18.44 -15.88
N LEU A 321 29.39 -17.93 -15.01
CA LEU A 321 28.26 -17.06 -15.37
C LEU A 321 28.48 -15.67 -14.77
N VAL A 322 29.46 -14.98 -15.33
CA VAL A 322 29.89 -13.66 -14.87
C VAL A 322 28.91 -12.60 -15.39
N LEU A 323 28.35 -11.80 -14.48
CA LEU A 323 27.60 -10.60 -14.83
C LEU A 323 28.56 -9.58 -15.45
N LEU A 324 28.27 -9.11 -16.67
CA LEU A 324 29.15 -8.19 -17.38
C LEU A 324 28.64 -6.76 -17.35
N SER A 325 27.32 -6.58 -17.44
CA SER A 325 26.69 -5.27 -17.47
C SER A 325 25.20 -5.37 -17.13
N TYR A 326 24.58 -4.22 -16.90
CA TYR A 326 23.14 -4.06 -16.89
C TYR A 326 22.75 -2.80 -17.65
N SER A 327 21.51 -2.73 -18.10
CA SER A 327 20.94 -1.56 -18.74
C SER A 327 19.57 -1.23 -18.16
N THR A 328 19.23 0.05 -18.15
CA THR A 328 17.91 0.57 -17.79
C THR A 328 17.54 1.61 -18.84
N GLY A 329 16.75 1.20 -19.82
CA GLY A 329 16.51 2.00 -21.03
C GLY A 329 17.77 2.10 -21.88
N GLU A 330 18.17 3.31 -22.24
CA GLU A 330 19.37 3.58 -23.05
C GLU A 330 20.66 3.66 -22.22
N VAL A 331 20.55 3.69 -20.89
CA VAL A 331 21.72 3.75 -20.00
C VAL A 331 22.23 2.35 -19.74
N ALA A 332 23.49 2.09 -20.09
CA ALA A 332 24.18 0.82 -19.84
C ALA A 332 25.38 1.02 -18.92
N GLU A 333 25.57 0.11 -17.97
CA GLU A 333 26.58 0.19 -16.92
C GLU A 333 27.35 -1.12 -16.86
N ALA A 334 28.68 -1.04 -16.92
CA ALA A 334 29.56 -2.19 -16.84
C ALA A 334 29.75 -2.65 -15.38
N VAL A 335 29.82 -3.96 -15.16
CA VAL A 335 30.04 -4.56 -13.85
C VAL A 335 31.48 -5.08 -13.76
N ALA A 336 32.34 -4.32 -13.09
CA ALA A 336 33.73 -4.71 -12.89
C ALA A 336 33.82 -5.95 -11.98
N GLY A 337 34.49 -7.00 -12.45
CA GLY A 337 34.72 -8.22 -11.67
C GLY A 337 33.47 -9.05 -11.38
N GLY A 338 32.34 -8.76 -12.02
CA GLY A 338 31.10 -9.53 -11.91
C GLY A 338 30.31 -9.39 -10.61
N ASN A 339 30.75 -8.55 -9.67
CA ASN A 339 30.03 -8.30 -8.44
C ASN A 339 29.21 -7.02 -8.57
N HIS A 340 27.94 -7.09 -8.20
CA HIS A 340 27.01 -5.95 -8.28
C HIS A 340 26.32 -5.77 -6.94
N THR A 341 26.53 -4.60 -6.31
CA THR A 341 25.81 -4.18 -5.11
C THR A 341 24.59 -3.40 -5.53
N ASP A 342 23.47 -3.59 -4.83
CA ASP A 342 22.23 -2.92 -5.18
C ASP A 342 22.42 -1.40 -5.24
N ASP A 343 22.03 -0.80 -6.36
CA ASP A 343 22.08 0.65 -6.52
C ASP A 343 20.78 1.32 -6.07
N THR A 344 20.72 2.64 -6.18
CA THR A 344 19.56 3.43 -5.76
C THR A 344 18.27 3.05 -6.49
N TYR A 345 18.35 2.58 -7.74
CA TYR A 345 17.17 2.10 -8.49
C TYR A 345 16.62 0.81 -7.88
N GLU A 346 17.50 -0.14 -7.56
CA GLU A 346 17.11 -1.44 -7.00
C GLU A 346 16.62 -1.31 -5.56
N LEU A 347 17.27 -0.44 -4.77
CA LEU A 347 16.82 -0.07 -3.44
C LEU A 347 15.45 0.62 -3.46
N LEU A 348 15.17 1.48 -4.45
CA LEU A 348 13.86 2.09 -4.62
C LEU A 348 12.79 1.03 -4.94
N ALA A 349 13.07 0.10 -5.85
CA ALA A 349 12.15 -1.00 -6.18
C ALA A 349 11.82 -1.85 -4.94
N LYS A 350 12.83 -2.17 -4.12
CA LYS A 350 12.65 -2.85 -2.83
C LYS A 350 11.84 -2.02 -1.84
N ALA A 351 12.12 -0.72 -1.69
CA ALA A 351 11.42 0.16 -0.77
C ALA A 351 9.92 0.27 -1.11
N ILE A 352 9.59 0.41 -2.39
CA ILE A 352 8.21 0.43 -2.89
C ILE A 352 7.54 -0.93 -2.69
N GLY A 353 8.21 -2.03 -3.02
CA GLY A 353 7.68 -3.38 -2.83
C GLY A 353 7.43 -3.73 -1.36
N ALA A 354 8.33 -3.32 -0.48
CA ALA A 354 8.23 -3.56 0.97
C ALA A 354 7.08 -2.81 1.62
N TYR A 355 6.66 -1.67 1.08
CA TYR A 355 5.45 -1.01 1.56
C TYR A 355 4.22 -1.94 1.44
N ASN A 356 4.10 -2.70 0.35
CA ASN A 356 2.94 -3.56 0.11
C ASN A 356 2.90 -4.81 1.02
N GLN A 357 4.05 -5.36 1.42
CA GLN A 357 4.14 -6.62 2.18
C GLN A 357 4.77 -6.46 3.57
N GLY A 358 5.07 -5.22 3.98
CA GLY A 358 5.77 -4.87 5.21
C GLY A 358 7.29 -4.86 5.07
N ALA A 359 7.97 -4.00 5.84
CA ALA A 359 9.42 -3.81 5.70
C ALA A 359 10.29 -5.03 6.03
N GLY A 360 9.75 -6.05 6.69
CA GLY A 360 10.48 -7.29 6.95
C GLY A 360 10.59 -8.23 5.74
N ILE A 361 9.97 -7.91 4.60
CA ILE A 361 9.89 -8.85 3.46
C ILE A 361 11.22 -9.01 2.70
N PHE A 362 11.97 -7.91 2.61
CA PHE A 362 13.30 -7.87 2.02
C PHE A 362 14.37 -7.88 3.11
N ASN A 363 15.56 -8.26 2.69
CA ASN A 363 16.78 -8.36 3.47
C ASN A 363 17.96 -8.04 2.52
N GLN A 364 19.19 -8.30 2.95
CA GLN A 364 20.42 -8.09 2.17
C GLN A 364 20.63 -9.07 1.00
N THR A 365 19.57 -9.75 0.53
CA THR A 365 19.61 -10.49 -0.74
C THR A 365 19.49 -9.48 -1.88
N SER A 366 20.46 -9.45 -2.80
CA SER A 366 20.47 -8.47 -3.91
C SER A 366 19.22 -8.57 -4.79
N TRP A 367 18.80 -7.46 -5.38
CA TRP A 367 17.66 -7.44 -6.32
C TRP A 367 17.89 -8.39 -7.50
N LEU A 368 19.12 -8.42 -8.01
CA LEU A 368 19.52 -9.36 -9.06
C LEU A 368 19.38 -10.82 -8.62
N GLU A 369 19.83 -11.17 -7.41
CA GLU A 369 19.65 -12.51 -6.85
C GLU A 369 18.16 -12.83 -6.66
N LEU A 370 17.33 -11.85 -6.26
CA LEU A 370 15.89 -12.02 -6.18
C LEU A 370 15.26 -12.29 -7.55
N ILE A 371 15.61 -11.53 -8.58
CA ILE A 371 15.08 -11.70 -9.95
C ILE A 371 15.45 -13.08 -10.54
N THR A 372 16.65 -13.57 -10.23
CA THR A 372 17.15 -14.85 -10.76
C THR A 372 16.68 -16.07 -9.98
N SER A 373 16.39 -15.91 -8.68
CA SER A 373 16.00 -17.03 -7.80
C SER A 373 14.51 -17.10 -7.46
N GLN A 374 13.77 -15.98 -7.48
CA GLN A 374 12.35 -15.98 -7.14
C GLN A 374 11.48 -16.53 -8.26
N MET A 375 10.38 -17.17 -7.87
CA MET A 375 9.34 -17.58 -8.80
C MET A 375 8.76 -16.36 -9.53
N THR A 376 8.46 -16.52 -10.81
CA THR A 376 7.80 -15.48 -11.59
C THR A 376 6.32 -15.40 -11.23
N PRO A 377 5.67 -14.21 -11.27
CA PRO A 377 4.26 -14.07 -10.91
C PRO A 377 3.30 -14.87 -11.80
N GLY A 378 3.71 -15.17 -13.04
CA GLY A 378 2.94 -15.99 -13.98
C GLY A 378 3.14 -17.50 -13.82
N SER A 379 4.02 -17.96 -12.92
CA SER A 379 4.34 -19.39 -12.81
C SER A 379 3.26 -20.20 -12.08
N ASN A 380 3.10 -21.48 -12.46
CA ASN A 380 2.19 -22.41 -11.76
C ASN A 380 2.51 -22.50 -10.27
N GLU A 381 3.79 -22.49 -9.88
CA GLU A 381 4.23 -22.46 -8.48
C GLU A 381 3.62 -21.27 -7.70
N TYR A 382 3.64 -20.08 -8.29
CA TYR A 382 3.01 -18.91 -7.68
C TYR A 382 1.49 -19.06 -7.57
N GLN A 383 0.84 -19.55 -8.64
CA GLN A 383 -0.62 -19.77 -8.66
C GLN A 383 -1.07 -20.83 -7.66
N GLU A 384 -0.31 -21.91 -7.51
CA GLU A 384 -0.53 -22.98 -6.54
C GLU A 384 -0.43 -22.45 -5.11
N ILE A 385 0.60 -21.66 -4.80
CA ILE A 385 0.72 -21.04 -3.47
C ILE A 385 -0.40 -20.02 -3.24
N MET A 386 -0.78 -19.26 -4.28
CA MET A 386 -1.87 -18.29 -4.21
C MET A 386 -3.21 -18.94 -3.85
N ALA A 387 -3.48 -20.14 -4.40
CA ALA A 387 -4.69 -20.90 -4.14
C ALA A 387 -4.78 -21.44 -2.70
N ILE A 388 -3.65 -21.57 -1.98
CA ILE A 388 -3.64 -21.97 -0.57
C ILE A 388 -4.06 -20.77 0.30
N PRO A 389 -5.07 -20.90 1.18
CA PRO A 389 -5.43 -19.86 2.14
C PRO A 389 -4.21 -19.41 2.97
N TYR A 390 -4.06 -18.10 3.20
CA TYR A 390 -2.84 -17.55 3.84
C TYR A 390 -2.49 -18.24 5.17
N ARG A 391 -3.49 -18.56 5.99
CA ARG A 391 -3.32 -19.21 7.31
C ARG A 391 -2.83 -20.65 7.21
N GLU A 392 -3.01 -21.30 6.07
CA GLU A 392 -2.60 -22.68 5.81
C GLU A 392 -1.24 -22.77 5.12
N ARG A 393 -0.69 -21.64 4.64
CA ARG A 393 0.64 -21.60 4.04
C ARG A 393 1.70 -21.82 5.11
N SER A 394 2.68 -22.66 4.82
CA SER A 394 3.90 -22.77 5.62
C SER A 394 4.64 -21.42 5.67
N PRO A 395 5.46 -21.15 6.71
CA PRO A 395 6.23 -19.90 6.80
C PRO A 395 7.11 -19.63 5.57
N ARG A 396 7.64 -20.69 4.94
CA ARG A 396 8.40 -20.59 3.69
C ARG A 396 7.52 -20.13 2.53
N GLN A 397 6.34 -20.73 2.36
CA GLN A 397 5.39 -20.33 1.31
C GLN A 397 4.89 -18.90 1.51
N GLN A 398 4.61 -18.49 2.76
CA GLN A 398 4.24 -17.10 3.06
C GLN A 398 5.33 -16.13 2.63
N ARG A 399 6.59 -16.42 2.95
CA ARG A 399 7.73 -15.58 2.57
C ARG A 399 7.95 -15.53 1.06
N LEU A 400 7.91 -16.67 0.38
CA LEU A 400 8.07 -16.76 -1.08
C LEU A 400 6.96 -15.98 -1.80
N PHE A 401 5.71 -16.21 -1.41
CA PHE A 401 4.55 -15.50 -1.96
C PHE A 401 4.62 -14.00 -1.70
N GLY A 402 4.88 -13.62 -0.44
CA GLY A 402 4.98 -12.23 -0.04
C GLY A 402 6.09 -11.52 -0.82
N ARG A 403 7.27 -12.14 -0.95
CA ARG A 403 8.38 -11.52 -1.68
C ARG A 403 8.09 -11.37 -3.16
N THR A 404 7.50 -12.38 -3.79
CA THR A 404 7.09 -12.29 -5.21
C THR A 404 6.04 -11.20 -5.41
N THR A 405 5.09 -11.07 -4.48
CA THR A 405 4.06 -10.03 -4.52
C THR A 405 4.65 -8.63 -4.31
N ALA A 406 5.59 -8.47 -3.37
CA ALA A 406 6.32 -7.23 -3.13
C ALA A 406 7.15 -6.81 -4.35
N MET A 407 7.90 -7.73 -4.95
CA MET A 407 8.69 -7.45 -6.16
C MET A 407 7.78 -7.03 -7.32
N ARG A 408 6.71 -7.79 -7.56
CA ARG A 408 5.71 -7.46 -8.59
C ARG A 408 5.09 -6.07 -8.37
N TYR A 409 4.79 -5.72 -7.11
CA TYR A 409 4.25 -4.42 -6.76
C TYR A 409 5.25 -3.30 -7.07
N GLY A 410 6.50 -3.44 -6.60
CA GLY A 410 7.57 -2.47 -6.87
C GLY A 410 7.80 -2.24 -8.36
N ILE A 411 7.91 -3.33 -9.13
CA ILE A 411 8.10 -3.29 -10.58
C ILE A 411 6.90 -2.61 -11.27
N ARG A 412 5.65 -2.90 -10.89
CA ARG A 412 4.48 -2.22 -11.49
C ARG A 412 4.46 -0.72 -11.25
N VAL A 413 4.73 -0.29 -10.02
CA VAL A 413 4.81 1.15 -9.70
C VAL A 413 5.92 1.83 -10.50
N MET A 414 7.06 1.15 -10.67
CA MET A 414 8.20 1.69 -11.41
C MET A 414 7.94 1.74 -12.93
N HIS A 415 7.26 0.76 -13.52
CA HIS A 415 7.26 0.55 -14.98
C HIS A 415 5.93 0.73 -15.69
N ASP A 416 4.79 0.63 -14.99
CA ASP A 416 3.50 0.76 -15.66
C ASP A 416 3.33 2.16 -16.26
N ASN A 417 2.71 2.23 -17.46
CA ASN A 417 2.67 3.44 -18.27
C ASN A 417 1.94 4.62 -17.60
N ASP A 418 0.95 4.29 -16.76
CA ASP A 418 0.15 5.20 -15.96
C ASP A 418 0.76 5.45 -14.57
N LYS A 419 2.04 5.11 -14.36
CA LYS A 419 2.75 5.25 -13.07
C LYS A 419 4.04 6.08 -13.26
N LEU A 420 5.20 5.56 -12.83
CA LEU A 420 6.49 6.23 -13.08
C LEU A 420 7.00 5.99 -14.51
N ASN A 421 6.61 4.87 -15.12
CA ASN A 421 6.95 4.51 -16.49
C ASN A 421 8.47 4.56 -16.75
N LEU A 422 9.26 4.12 -15.77
CA LEU A 422 10.69 3.90 -15.94
C LEU A 422 10.90 2.73 -16.90
N PRO A 423 12.00 2.71 -17.67
CA PRO A 423 12.39 1.52 -18.42
C PRO A 423 12.68 0.34 -17.48
N TYR A 424 12.34 -0.88 -17.89
CA TYR A 424 12.74 -2.09 -17.17
C TYR A 424 14.27 -2.24 -17.15
N ARG A 425 14.81 -2.80 -16.06
CA ARG A 425 16.21 -3.17 -15.96
C ARG A 425 16.46 -4.56 -16.56
N THR A 426 17.49 -4.65 -17.40
CA THR A 426 17.97 -5.89 -18.02
C THR A 426 19.43 -6.12 -17.64
N TYR A 427 19.77 -7.35 -17.29
CA TYR A 427 21.14 -7.73 -16.94
C TYR A 427 21.71 -8.63 -18.03
N LYS A 428 23.01 -8.51 -18.28
CA LYS A 428 23.74 -9.27 -19.28
C LYS A 428 24.83 -10.11 -18.63
N TRP A 429 24.77 -11.41 -18.84
CA TRP A 429 25.76 -12.37 -18.33
C TRP A 429 26.55 -13.00 -19.46
N ARG A 430 27.82 -13.28 -19.17
CA ARG A 430 28.63 -14.21 -19.95
C ARG A 430 28.00 -15.60 -19.85
N GLY A 431 27.70 -16.21 -20.99
CA GLY A 431 27.18 -17.57 -21.03
C GLY A 431 28.22 -18.62 -21.43
N GLY A 432 29.19 -18.27 -22.29
CA GLY A 432 30.21 -19.22 -22.71
C GLY A 432 31.11 -18.70 -23.81
N VAL A 433 31.77 -19.62 -24.52
CA VAL A 433 32.62 -19.34 -25.69
C VAL A 433 31.97 -19.96 -26.92
N TYR A 434 32.03 -19.28 -28.06
CA TYR A 434 31.59 -19.86 -29.33
C TYR A 434 32.50 -21.04 -29.73
N PRO A 435 31.93 -22.19 -30.14
CA PRO A 435 32.71 -23.32 -30.60
C PRO A 435 33.42 -23.02 -31.92
N ASP A 436 34.44 -23.82 -32.27
CA ASP A 436 35.20 -23.65 -33.53
C ASP A 436 34.34 -23.84 -34.79
N ARG A 437 33.24 -24.59 -34.68
CA ARG A 437 32.33 -24.91 -35.79
C ARG A 437 30.86 -24.74 -35.39
N ASN A 438 30.05 -24.34 -36.36
CA ASN A 438 28.60 -24.27 -36.26
C ASN A 438 27.98 -25.68 -36.21
N SER A 439 26.69 -25.78 -35.90
CA SER A 439 25.96 -27.05 -35.85
C SER A 439 25.92 -27.81 -37.18
N ASP A 440 26.09 -27.10 -38.31
CA ASP A 440 26.18 -27.67 -39.66
C ASP A 440 27.62 -28.10 -40.04
N GLY A 441 28.59 -27.94 -39.13
CA GLY A 441 29.99 -28.30 -39.33
C GLY A 441 30.84 -27.22 -40.02
N THR A 442 30.28 -26.08 -40.43
CA THR A 442 31.05 -24.96 -41.00
C THR A 442 31.86 -24.22 -39.92
N PRO A 443 33.01 -23.57 -40.23
CA PRO A 443 33.75 -22.78 -39.25
C PRO A 443 32.90 -21.64 -38.65
N ASN A 444 32.94 -21.46 -37.33
CA ASN A 444 32.23 -20.36 -36.69
C ASN A 444 33.08 -19.07 -36.73
N PRO A 445 32.61 -17.98 -37.33
CA PRO A 445 33.38 -16.74 -37.44
C PRO A 445 33.65 -16.07 -36.08
N ARG A 446 32.92 -16.46 -35.03
CA ARG A 446 33.07 -15.96 -33.65
C ARG A 446 33.80 -16.95 -32.75
N ALA A 447 34.36 -18.04 -33.29
CA ALA A 447 35.09 -19.05 -32.53
C ALA A 447 36.09 -18.41 -31.54
N GLY A 448 36.06 -18.87 -30.28
CA GLY A 448 36.91 -18.33 -29.22
C GLY A 448 36.42 -17.01 -28.58
N GLN A 449 35.43 -16.33 -29.16
CA GLN A 449 34.79 -15.16 -28.55
C GLN A 449 33.77 -15.57 -27.50
N PHE A 450 33.55 -14.73 -26.49
CA PHE A 450 32.47 -14.95 -25.54
C PHE A 450 31.12 -14.62 -26.17
N TRP A 451 30.11 -15.39 -25.76
CA TRP A 451 28.71 -15.06 -26.01
C TRP A 451 27.99 -14.79 -24.70
N CYS A 452 26.96 -13.97 -24.79
CA CYS A 452 26.19 -13.50 -23.66
C CYS A 452 24.71 -13.85 -23.81
N PHE A 453 23.97 -13.73 -22.71
CA PHE A 453 22.52 -13.76 -22.70
C PHE A 453 21.98 -12.69 -21.74
N GLU A 454 20.74 -12.29 -21.98
CA GLU A 454 20.06 -11.25 -21.22
C GLU A 454 18.84 -11.81 -20.48
N TYR A 455 18.58 -11.24 -19.31
CA TYR A 455 17.38 -11.49 -18.52
C TYR A 455 17.17 -10.34 -17.55
N GLY A 456 15.94 -9.90 -17.38
CA GLY A 456 15.64 -8.73 -16.55
C GLY A 456 14.28 -8.75 -15.86
N GLU A 457 13.89 -7.60 -15.33
CA GLU A 457 12.60 -7.38 -14.68
C GLU A 457 11.42 -7.67 -15.63
N ARG A 458 11.56 -7.29 -16.90
CA ARG A 458 10.56 -7.56 -17.94
C ARG A 458 10.33 -9.06 -18.12
N ASP A 459 11.43 -9.81 -18.26
CA ASP A 459 11.38 -11.26 -18.43
C ASP A 459 10.89 -11.97 -17.17
N TRP A 460 11.21 -11.45 -15.98
CA TRP A 460 10.70 -11.98 -14.72
C TRP A 460 9.19 -11.76 -14.57
N MET A 461 8.68 -10.58 -14.95
CA MET A 461 7.24 -10.26 -14.92
C MET A 461 6.44 -11.06 -15.94
N ASN A 462 6.95 -11.13 -17.16
CA ASN A 462 6.28 -11.75 -18.29
C ASN A 462 7.31 -12.42 -19.23
N PRO A 463 7.69 -13.68 -18.93
CA PRO A 463 8.71 -14.37 -19.71
C PRO A 463 8.36 -14.47 -21.20
N ALA A 464 9.34 -14.26 -22.08
CA ALA A 464 9.17 -14.27 -23.53
C ALA A 464 8.83 -15.66 -24.10
N PHE A 465 8.95 -16.72 -23.32
CA PHE A 465 8.66 -18.09 -23.74
C PHE A 465 8.34 -19.00 -22.54
N ASN A 466 7.83 -20.19 -22.85
CA ASN A 466 7.52 -21.23 -21.88
C ASN A 466 8.40 -22.47 -22.10
N ILE A 467 8.55 -23.28 -21.04
CA ILE A 467 9.29 -24.54 -21.03
C ILE A 467 8.33 -25.72 -20.88
N ASN A 468 8.47 -26.69 -21.77
CA ASN A 468 7.80 -27.98 -21.68
C ASN A 468 8.49 -28.87 -20.65
N LEU A 469 7.74 -29.30 -19.63
CA LEU A 469 8.24 -30.17 -18.56
C LEU A 469 8.16 -31.65 -18.97
N ARG A 470 9.16 -32.43 -18.55
CA ARG A 470 9.12 -33.89 -18.67
C ARG A 470 7.94 -34.42 -17.83
N GLY A 471 6.90 -34.92 -18.49
CA GLY A 471 5.66 -35.38 -17.83
C GLY A 471 4.37 -34.70 -18.32
N GLY A 472 4.45 -33.78 -19.30
CA GLY A 472 3.27 -33.15 -19.87
C GLY A 472 2.80 -31.96 -19.02
N GLY A 473 3.53 -30.85 -19.14
CA GLY A 473 3.19 -29.59 -18.49
C GLY A 473 3.99 -28.45 -19.10
N VAL A 474 3.54 -27.22 -18.88
CA VAL A 474 4.19 -26.00 -19.38
C VAL A 474 4.39 -25.06 -18.20
N ARG A 475 5.57 -24.45 -18.10
CA ARG A 475 5.83 -23.37 -17.15
C ARG A 475 6.46 -22.17 -17.84
N PRO A 476 6.28 -20.94 -17.34
CA PRO A 476 7.04 -19.79 -17.82
C PRO A 476 8.55 -19.99 -17.64
N ALA A 477 9.33 -19.47 -18.60
CA ALA A 477 10.78 -19.48 -18.52
C ALA A 477 11.28 -18.67 -17.32
N ARG A 478 12.38 -19.13 -16.74
CA ARG A 478 13.14 -18.49 -15.66
C ARG A 478 14.55 -18.20 -16.16
N TRP A 479 15.34 -17.44 -15.39
CA TRP A 479 16.70 -17.07 -15.74
C TRP A 479 17.54 -18.22 -16.34
N ASN A 480 17.58 -19.39 -15.70
CA ASN A 480 18.37 -20.53 -16.19
C ASN A 480 17.89 -21.05 -17.56
N ASP A 481 16.62 -20.89 -17.90
CA ASP A 481 16.09 -21.29 -19.20
C ASP A 481 16.54 -20.35 -20.32
N TYR A 482 16.76 -19.06 -20.04
CA TYR A 482 17.35 -18.12 -20.99
C TYR A 482 18.80 -18.51 -21.29
N PHE A 483 19.57 -18.86 -20.25
CA PHE A 483 20.91 -19.42 -20.40
C PHE A 483 20.93 -20.69 -21.25
N VAL A 484 20.07 -21.68 -20.93
CA VAL A 484 19.99 -22.95 -21.68
C VAL A 484 19.56 -22.71 -23.13
N ARG A 485 18.60 -21.81 -23.36
CA ARG A 485 18.12 -21.44 -24.69
C ARG A 485 19.23 -20.79 -25.53
N ALA A 486 19.99 -19.84 -24.95
CA ALA A 486 21.15 -19.23 -25.60
C ALA A 486 22.29 -20.23 -25.83
N SER A 487 22.50 -21.18 -24.92
CA SER A 487 23.50 -22.25 -25.09
C SER A 487 23.17 -23.17 -26.26
N GLY A 488 21.87 -23.43 -26.51
CA GLY A 488 21.39 -24.34 -27.53
C GLY A 488 21.13 -23.72 -28.91
N SER A 489 21.08 -22.39 -29.03
CA SER A 489 20.81 -21.70 -30.30
C SER A 489 21.54 -20.36 -30.39
N ASP A 490 22.28 -20.17 -31.50
CA ASP A 490 23.01 -18.92 -31.76
C ASP A 490 22.10 -17.70 -31.91
N GLU A 491 20.84 -17.89 -32.29
CA GLU A 491 19.85 -16.81 -32.45
C GLU A 491 19.47 -16.14 -31.11
N HIS A 492 19.79 -16.80 -30.00
CA HIS A 492 19.48 -16.35 -28.64
C HIS A 492 20.71 -15.89 -27.87
N LYS A 493 21.88 -15.95 -28.50
CA LYS A 493 23.11 -15.35 -28.00
C LYS A 493 23.13 -13.88 -28.36
N VAL A 494 23.50 -13.03 -27.40
CA VAL A 494 23.79 -11.62 -27.65
C VAL A 494 25.29 -11.37 -27.60
N GLU A 495 25.71 -10.24 -28.16
CA GLU A 495 27.09 -9.80 -28.04
C GLU A 495 27.37 -9.41 -26.58
N CYS A 496 28.50 -9.94 -26.09
CA CYS A 496 29.21 -9.35 -24.96
C CYS A 496 29.96 -8.11 -25.49
#